data_AF-A0A0F7Y1E9-F1
#
_entry.id   AF-A0A0F7Y1E9-F1
#
_cell.length_a   1.000
_cell.length_b   1.000
_cell.length_c   1.000
_cell.angle_alpha   90.00
_cell.angle_beta   90.00
_cell.angle_gamma   90.00
#
_symmetry.space_group_name_H-M   'P 1'
#
loop_
_entity.id
_entity.type
_entity.pdbx_description
1 polymer ?
#
loop_
_entity_poly.entity_id
_entity_poly.type
_entity_poly.pdbx_seq_one_letter_code
_entity_poly.pdbx_strand_id
1 'polypeptide(L)'
;MKSMTLLVITCVLSFAAHAEDGPATNCDAKIKDLEYISKSDGQALHGGMAHDYHELLKQAKAAQAKGDMETCQASADRAKTIYNKARGK
;
A
#
# COMPACT_ATOMS: atom_id res chain seq x y z
N MET A 1 -30.10 -50.38 -4.87
CA MET A 1 -30.69 -49.03 -4.84
C MET A 1 -29.70 -48.12 -4.14
N LYS A 2 -29.32 -47.02 -4.79
CA LYS A 2 -28.10 -46.23 -4.53
C LYS A 2 -28.41 -45.11 -3.53
N SER A 3 -27.80 -45.17 -2.34
CA SER A 3 -27.88 -44.10 -1.34
C SER A 3 -27.08 -42.89 -1.82
N MET A 4 -27.78 -41.81 -2.19
CA MET A 4 -27.18 -40.49 -2.40
C MET A 4 -27.42 -39.66 -1.14
N THR A 5 -26.42 -39.66 -0.26
CA THR A 5 -26.35 -38.77 0.89
C THR A 5 -26.04 -37.37 0.36
N LEU A 6 -27.05 -36.49 0.36
CA LEU A 6 -26.91 -35.07 0.04
C LEU A 6 -26.09 -34.39 1.14
N LEU A 7 -24.82 -34.10 0.84
CA LEU A 7 -23.99 -33.23 1.65
C LEU A 7 -24.47 -31.78 1.43
N VAL A 8 -25.15 -31.24 2.43
CA VAL A 8 -25.46 -29.82 2.55
C VAL A 8 -24.15 -29.10 2.87
N ILE A 9 -23.53 -28.54 1.84
CA ILE A 9 -22.43 -27.59 2.01
C ILE A 9 -23.07 -26.29 2.49
N THR A 10 -22.97 -26.01 3.78
CA THR A 10 -23.20 -24.67 4.31
C THR A 10 -22.15 -23.75 3.69
N CYS A 11 -22.51 -23.05 2.61
CA CYS A 11 -21.73 -21.95 2.09
C CYS A 11 -21.64 -20.89 3.18
N VAL A 12 -20.62 -21.00 4.03
CA VAL A 12 -20.12 -19.84 4.77
C VAL A 12 -19.68 -18.89 3.65
N LEU A 13 -20.48 -17.84 3.45
CA LEU A 13 -20.14 -16.69 2.66
C LEU A 13 -18.95 -16.02 3.33
N SER A 14 -17.78 -16.64 3.22
CA SER A 14 -16.52 -15.93 3.28
C SER A 14 -16.57 -15.01 2.09
N PHE A 15 -16.77 -13.73 2.38
CA PHE A 15 -16.48 -12.65 1.46
C PHE A 15 -15.04 -12.83 1.00
N ALA A 16 -14.86 -13.57 -0.09
CA ALA A 16 -13.71 -13.46 -0.97
C ALA A 16 -13.85 -12.09 -1.65
N ALA A 17 -13.69 -11.04 -0.85
CA ALA A 17 -13.42 -9.72 -1.36
C ALA A 17 -12.06 -9.83 -2.04
N HIS A 18 -12.11 -9.82 -3.37
CA HIS A 18 -10.98 -9.80 -4.27
C HIS A 18 -9.92 -8.79 -3.80
N ALA A 19 -8.86 -9.28 -3.18
CA ALA A 19 -7.61 -8.58 -2.98
C ALA A 19 -6.51 -9.63 -2.97
N GLU A 20 -6.21 -10.13 -4.17
CA GLU A 20 -5.02 -10.91 -4.49
C GLU A 20 -3.76 -10.02 -4.34
N ASP A 21 -3.57 -9.37 -3.20
CA ASP A 21 -2.37 -8.60 -2.85
C ASP A 21 -2.42 -8.34 -1.34
N GLY A 22 -1.84 -9.25 -0.57
CA GLY A 22 -1.73 -9.07 0.87
C GLY A 22 -1.05 -7.73 1.21
N PRO A 23 -1.27 -7.20 2.43
CA PRO A 23 -0.75 -5.88 2.80
C PRO A 23 0.78 -5.73 2.62
N ALA A 24 1.51 -6.85 2.68
CA ALA A 24 2.94 -6.92 2.44
C ALA A 24 3.37 -6.67 0.97
N THR A 25 2.70 -7.26 -0.03
CA THR A 25 3.06 -7.02 -1.45
C THR A 25 2.74 -5.60 -1.89
N ASN A 26 1.74 -4.98 -1.25
CA ASN A 26 1.31 -3.63 -1.55
C ASN A 26 2.34 -2.56 -1.14
N CYS A 27 3.09 -2.75 -0.04
CA CYS A 27 3.99 -1.70 0.42
C CYS A 27 5.29 -1.60 -0.40
N ASP A 28 5.87 -2.72 -0.84
CA ASP A 28 7.09 -2.70 -1.66
C ASP A 28 6.87 -1.96 -2.99
N ALA A 29 5.73 -2.21 -3.64
CA ALA A 29 5.34 -1.51 -4.86
C ALA A 29 5.16 -0.01 -4.62
N LYS A 30 4.51 0.39 -3.51
CA LYS A 30 4.34 1.80 -3.14
C LYS A 30 5.69 2.48 -2.88
N ILE A 31 6.61 1.83 -2.17
CA ILE A 31 7.95 2.39 -1.92
C ILE A 31 8.70 2.60 -3.24
N LYS A 32 8.67 1.63 -4.16
CA LYS A 32 9.28 1.76 -5.49
C LYS A 32 8.70 2.92 -6.29
N ASP A 33 7.38 3.08 -6.28
CA ASP A 33 6.70 4.21 -6.94
C ASP A 33 7.12 5.56 -6.33
N LEU A 34 7.21 5.65 -5.00
CA LEU A 34 7.69 6.85 -4.31
C LEU A 34 9.18 7.14 -4.59
N GLU A 35 10.02 6.12 -4.66
CA GLU A 35 11.43 6.28 -5.05
C GLU A 35 11.57 6.73 -6.51
N TYR A 36 10.70 6.24 -7.39
CA TYR A 36 10.62 6.69 -8.76
C TYR A 36 10.23 8.17 -8.83
N ILE A 37 9.12 8.56 -8.20
CA ILE A 37 8.66 9.96 -8.10
C ILE A 37 9.77 10.87 -7.56
N SER A 38 10.47 10.44 -6.52
CA SER A 38 11.59 11.20 -5.94
C SER A 38 12.70 11.48 -6.96
N LYS A 39 12.92 10.58 -7.92
CA LYS A 39 13.98 10.69 -8.94
C LYS A 39 13.49 11.43 -10.19
N SER A 40 12.27 11.17 -10.65
CA SER A 40 11.74 11.70 -11.92
C SER A 40 10.97 13.00 -11.76
N ASP A 41 10.18 13.12 -10.69
CA ASP A 41 9.19 14.17 -10.49
C ASP A 41 9.41 14.95 -9.20
N GLY A 42 10.57 14.77 -8.54
CA GLY A 42 10.92 15.44 -7.29
C GLY A 42 10.89 16.96 -7.37
N GLN A 43 11.04 17.52 -8.58
CA GLN A 43 10.87 18.95 -8.86
C GLN A 43 9.48 19.51 -8.52
N ALA A 44 8.44 18.65 -8.51
CA ALA A 44 7.11 19.05 -8.07
C ALA A 44 7.06 19.30 -6.55
N LEU A 45 7.90 18.60 -5.79
CA LEU A 45 7.98 18.72 -4.35
C LEU A 45 8.90 19.91 -4.01
N HIS A 46 8.33 21.04 -3.59
CA HIS A 46 9.09 22.22 -3.18
C HIS A 46 8.79 22.62 -1.73
N GLY A 47 9.74 23.30 -1.09
CA GLY A 47 9.60 23.77 0.29
C GLY A 47 9.41 22.64 1.30
N GLY A 48 8.60 22.87 2.34
CA GLY A 48 8.36 21.89 3.42
C GLY A 48 7.77 20.55 2.93
N MET A 49 7.09 20.53 1.78
CA MET A 49 6.51 19.30 1.23
C MET A 49 7.57 18.30 0.78
N ALA A 50 8.71 18.76 0.26
CA ALA A 50 9.80 17.87 -0.11
C ALA A 50 10.37 17.16 1.12
N HIS A 51 10.56 17.90 2.22
CA HIS A 51 11.04 17.35 3.48
C HIS A 51 10.06 16.29 4.03
N ASP A 52 8.78 16.64 4.15
CA ASP A 52 7.76 15.73 4.68
C ASP A 52 7.60 14.47 3.83
N TYR A 53 7.69 14.61 2.50
CA TYR A 53 7.68 13.49 1.57
C TYR A 53 8.83 12.52 1.84
N HIS A 54 10.06 13.03 1.95
CA HIS A 54 11.24 12.20 2.19
C HIS A 54 11.22 11.53 3.56
N GLU A 55 10.75 12.22 4.61
CA GLU A 55 10.61 11.62 5.94
C GLU A 55 9.55 10.51 5.95
N LEU A 56 8.42 10.67 5.26
CA LEU A 56 7.42 9.62 5.12
C LEU A 56 7.94 8.42 4.32
N LEU A 57 8.67 8.66 3.22
CA LEU A 57 9.32 7.58 2.46
C LEU A 57 10.33 6.81 3.33
N LYS A 58 11.13 7.52 4.12
CA LYS A 58 12.06 6.91 5.08
C LYS A 58 11.34 6.10 6.14
N GLN A 59 10.22 6.59 6.69
CA GLN A 59 9.38 5.86 7.64
C GLN A 59 8.80 4.59 7.01
N ALA A 60 8.29 4.68 5.77
CA ALA A 60 7.76 3.52 5.05
C ALA A 60 8.84 2.43 4.88
N LYS A 61 10.05 2.81 4.46
CA LYS A 61 11.19 1.86 4.33
C LYS A 61 11.60 1.26 5.67
N ALA A 62 11.61 2.05 6.74
CA ALA A 62 11.93 1.56 8.08
C ALA A 62 10.86 0.59 8.61
N ALA A 63 9.59 0.87 8.35
CA ALA A 63 8.48 -0.01 8.70
C ALA A 63 8.52 -1.32 7.89
N GLN A 64 8.77 -1.23 6.58
CA GLN A 64 8.99 -2.40 5.70
C GLN A 64 10.10 -3.31 6.26
N ALA A 65 11.25 -2.73 6.63
CA ALA A 65 12.39 -3.47 7.17
C ALA A 65 12.08 -4.16 8.51
N LYS A 66 11.11 -3.64 9.27
CA LYS A 66 10.64 -4.23 10.54
C LYS A 66 9.48 -5.21 10.36
N GLY A 67 8.95 -5.38 9.15
CA GLY A 67 7.74 -6.17 8.88
C GLY A 67 6.44 -5.49 9.32
N ASP A 68 6.48 -4.21 9.69
CA ASP A 68 5.31 -3.41 10.08
C ASP A 68 4.60 -2.88 8.82
N MET A 69 3.79 -3.73 8.20
CA MET A 69 3.17 -3.42 6.92
C MET A 69 2.05 -2.37 7.02
N GLU A 70 1.42 -2.21 8.19
CA GLU A 70 0.40 -1.19 8.41
C GLU A 70 1.03 0.21 8.39
N THR A 71 2.08 0.42 9.19
CA THR A 71 2.83 1.68 9.17
C THR A 71 3.47 1.93 7.82
N CYS A 72 3.98 0.87 7.17
CA CYS A 72 4.57 0.95 5.83
C CYS A 72 3.57 1.54 4.82
N GLN A 73 2.36 0.98 4.77
CA GLN A 73 1.30 1.46 3.87
C GLN A 73 0.86 2.88 4.24
N ALA A 74 0.57 3.14 5.52
CA ALA A 74 0.09 4.44 5.97
C ALA A 74 1.09 5.56 5.65
N SER A 75 2.38 5.34 5.90
CA SER A 75 3.43 6.31 5.57
C SER A 75 3.56 6.50 4.05
N ALA A 76 3.49 5.43 3.28
CA ALA A 76 3.58 5.51 1.82
C ALA A 76 2.38 6.25 1.18
N ASP A 77 1.16 6.01 1.66
CA ASP A 77 -0.04 6.71 1.20
C ASP A 77 -0.03 8.19 1.54
N ARG A 78 0.49 8.54 2.73
CA ARG A 78 0.71 9.94 3.10
C ARG A 78 1.75 10.61 2.21
N ALA A 79 2.85 9.93 1.88
CA ALA A 79 3.86 10.46 0.97
C ALA A 79 3.26 10.73 -0.43
N LYS A 80 2.47 9.79 -0.95
CA LYS A 80 1.76 9.95 -2.23
C LYS A 80 0.77 11.12 -2.19
N THR A 81 0.09 11.32 -1.06
CA THR A 81 -0.83 12.46 -0.87
C THR A 81 -0.09 13.80 -0.92
N ILE A 82 1.09 13.90 -0.29
CA ILE A 82 1.91 15.12 -0.36
C ILE A 82 2.32 15.41 -1.81
N TYR A 83 2.76 14.38 -2.54
CA TYR A 83 3.11 14.52 -3.95
C TYR A 83 1.92 14.99 -4.80
N ASN A 84 0.74 14.38 -4.62
CA ASN A 84 -0.46 14.80 -5.35
C ASN A 84 -0.83 16.26 -5.05
N LYS A 85 -0.77 16.67 -3.78
CA LYS A 85 -1.01 18.06 -3.37
C LYS A 85 -0.01 19.02 -4.01
N ALA A 86 1.26 18.65 -4.06
CA ALA A 86 2.30 19.44 -4.72
C ALA A 86 2.07 19.61 -6.23
N ARG A 87 1.29 18.72 -6.85
CA ARG A 87 0.86 18.77 -8.26
C ARG A 87 -0.54 19.35 -8.48
N GLY A 88 -1.22 19.80 -7.42
CA GLY A 88 -2.60 20.26 -7.50
C GLY A 88 -3.61 19.18 -7.87
N LYS A 89 -3.35 17.93 -7.46
CA LYS A 89 -4.23 16.76 -7.65
C LYS A 89 -4.94 16.36 -6.36
#